data_AF-J9F9V2-F1
#
_entry.id   AF-J9F9V2-F1
#
_cell.length_a   1.000
_cell.length_b   1.000
_cell.length_c   1.000
_cell.angle_alpha   90.00
_cell.angle_beta   90.00
_cell.angle_gamma   90.00
#
_symmetry.space_group_name_H-M   'P 1'
#
loop_
_entity.id
_entity.type
_entity.pdbx_description
1 polymer ?
#
loop_
_entity_poly.entity_id
_entity_poly.type
_entity_poly.pdbx_seq_one_letter_code
_entity_poly.pdbx_strand_id
1 'polypeptide(L)'
;MEDSSDLRDRPSIVSRFFSSLAVKYQYYLDKLTPYSLVRWGIAVAFVILFLWRIIELQGFYIVTYALGIYYLNLFLAFLTPKIDPALDFESEDEDGPTLPSKTSEEFRPFMRRLPEFKFWYSAIKATTIAFICTFFEIFNVPVFWPILVMYFIVLTCLTMKRQIMHMIKYRYIPFTTGKPRMRGKEDSGVVVQG
;
A
#
# COMPACT_ATOMS: atom_id res chain seq x y z
N MET A 1 -10.39 -0.88 57.43
CA MET A 1 -9.36 -0.93 56.37
C MET A 1 -10.07 -1.48 55.14
N GLU A 2 -10.73 -0.58 54.43
CA GLU A 2 -10.25 0.03 53.17
C GLU A 2 -10.51 -0.89 51.98
N ASP A 3 -11.77 -0.90 51.54
CA ASP A 3 -12.17 -1.40 50.24
C ASP A 3 -12.11 -0.23 49.25
N SER A 4 -10.86 0.18 48.94
CA SER A 4 -10.52 1.37 48.18
C SER A 4 -9.71 1.00 46.94
N SER A 5 -10.24 0.22 45.99
CA SER A 5 -9.55 0.05 44.69
C SER A 5 -10.39 -0.38 43.47
N ASP A 6 -11.71 -0.17 43.46
CA ASP A 6 -12.50 -0.34 42.21
C ASP A 6 -12.77 0.99 41.49
N LEU A 7 -11.72 1.83 41.40
CA LEU A 7 -11.68 2.96 40.46
C LEU A 7 -11.37 2.44 39.05
N ARG A 8 -12.28 1.61 38.51
CA ARG A 8 -12.33 1.32 37.08
C ARG A 8 -12.51 2.65 36.35
N ASP A 9 -11.44 3.08 35.68
CA ASP A 9 -11.40 4.21 34.76
C ASP A 9 -12.69 4.27 33.94
N ARG A 10 -13.59 5.18 34.33
CA ARG A 10 -14.77 5.46 33.52
C ARG A 10 -14.24 6.13 32.26
N PRO A 11 -14.40 5.53 31.06
CA PRO A 11 -13.91 6.17 29.85
C PRO A 11 -14.60 7.53 29.75
N SER A 12 -13.77 8.59 29.67
CA SER A 12 -14.20 9.98 29.62
C SER A 12 -15.28 10.15 28.56
N ILE A 13 -16.24 11.06 28.79
CA ILE A 13 -17.32 11.35 27.83
C ILE A 13 -16.75 11.59 26.42
N VAL A 14 -15.62 12.29 26.37
CA VAL A 14 -14.81 12.54 25.17
C VAL A 14 -14.37 11.22 24.51
N SER A 15 -13.77 10.28 25.25
CA SER A 15 -13.36 8.97 24.71
C SER A 15 -14.54 8.14 24.19
N ARG A 16 -15.72 8.23 24.81
CA ARG A 16 -16.95 7.57 24.34
C ARG A 16 -17.49 8.19 23.05
N PHE A 17 -17.41 9.52 22.91
CA PHE A 17 -17.77 10.20 21.67
C PHE A 17 -16.79 9.87 20.54
N PHE A 18 -15.48 9.90 20.81
CA PHE A 18 -14.46 9.52 19.82
C PHE A 18 -14.58 8.05 19.41
N SER A 19 -14.86 7.13 20.34
CA SER A 19 -15.06 5.71 20.00
C SER A 19 -16.35 5.51 19.20
N SER A 20 -17.45 6.17 19.55
CA SER A 20 -18.69 6.13 18.78
C SER A 20 -18.52 6.70 17.37
N LEU A 21 -17.77 7.80 17.23
CA LEU A 21 -17.45 8.41 15.94
C LEU A 21 -16.54 7.51 15.09
N ALA A 22 -15.53 6.89 15.70
CA ALA A 22 -14.66 5.93 15.04
C ALA A 22 -15.42 4.70 14.52
N VAL A 23 -16.35 4.17 15.31
CA VAL A 23 -17.21 3.03 14.88
C VAL A 23 -18.11 3.43 13.71
N LYS A 24 -18.75 4.60 13.76
CA LYS A 24 -19.57 5.10 12.64
C LYS A 24 -18.72 5.35 11.39
N TYR A 25 -17.55 5.93 11.57
CA TYR A 25 -16.59 6.17 10.50
C TYR A 25 -16.18 4.85 9.83
N GLN A 26 -15.81 3.85 10.63
CA GLN A 26 -15.48 2.51 10.14
C GLN A 26 -16.66 1.86 9.41
N TYR A 27 -17.88 2.00 9.92
CA TYR A 27 -19.09 1.50 9.25
C TYR A 27 -19.30 2.12 7.86
N TYR A 28 -19.11 3.43 7.71
CA TYR A 28 -19.18 4.08 6.39
C TYR A 28 -18.05 3.65 5.46
N LEU A 29 -16.83 3.48 5.99
CA LEU A 29 -15.70 2.94 5.23
C LEU A 29 -16.02 1.54 4.70
N ASP A 30 -16.56 0.67 5.55
CA ASP A 30 -16.90 -0.71 5.18
C ASP A 30 -18.00 -0.75 4.10
N LYS A 31 -18.98 0.15 4.16
CA LYS A 31 -20.05 0.30 3.15
C LYS A 31 -19.55 0.81 1.79
N LEU A 32 -18.45 1.57 1.76
CA LEU A 32 -17.82 2.09 0.54
C LEU A 32 -16.82 1.10 -0.11
N THR A 33 -16.45 0.05 0.62
CA THR A 33 -15.54 -1.01 0.15
C THR A 33 -15.89 -1.59 -1.23
N PRO A 34 -17.14 -1.98 -1.54
CA PRO A 34 -17.46 -2.67 -2.80
C PRO A 34 -17.37 -1.76 -4.04
N TYR A 35 -17.50 -0.44 -3.88
CA TYR A 35 -17.56 0.50 -5.01
C TYR A 35 -16.17 0.98 -5.45
N SER A 36 -15.30 0.07 -5.89
CA SER A 36 -13.92 0.42 -6.31
C SER A 36 -13.89 1.48 -7.43
N LEU A 37 -14.68 1.31 -8.50
CA LEU A 37 -14.69 2.25 -9.63
C LEU A 37 -15.09 3.68 -9.21
N VAL A 38 -16.12 3.81 -8.38
CA VAL A 38 -16.59 5.11 -7.89
C VAL A 38 -15.54 5.77 -6.99
N ARG A 39 -14.90 4.99 -6.10
CA ARG A 39 -13.80 5.46 -5.26
C ARG A 39 -12.67 6.06 -6.11
N TRP A 40 -12.18 5.31 -7.09
CA TRP A 40 -11.11 5.78 -7.97
C TRP A 40 -11.54 6.96 -8.86
N GLY A 41 -12.78 6.99 -9.33
CA GLY A 41 -13.34 8.14 -10.05
C GLY A 41 -13.30 9.41 -9.21
N ILE A 42 -13.71 9.34 -7.93
CA ILE A 42 -13.62 10.46 -6.99
C ILE A 42 -12.16 10.88 -6.75
N ALA A 43 -11.25 9.91 -6.57
CA ALA A 43 -9.83 10.22 -6.35
C ALA A 43 -9.20 10.94 -7.54
N VAL A 44 -9.44 10.45 -8.76
CA VAL A 44 -8.94 11.08 -9.98
C VAL A 44 -9.52 12.48 -10.15
N ALA A 45 -10.83 12.65 -9.96
CA ALA A 45 -11.47 13.96 -10.02
C ALA A 45 -10.84 14.93 -9.00
N PHE A 46 -10.58 14.48 -7.78
CA PHE A 46 -10.00 15.31 -6.72
C PHE A 46 -8.54 15.70 -7.02
N VAL A 47 -7.75 14.79 -7.59
CA VAL A 47 -6.39 15.09 -8.07
C VAL A 47 -6.42 16.09 -9.23
N ILE A 48 -7.37 15.95 -10.18
CA ILE A 48 -7.52 16.91 -11.28
C ILE A 48 -7.85 18.31 -10.74
N LEU A 49 -8.78 18.41 -9.79
CA LEU A 49 -9.12 19.69 -9.15
C LEU A 49 -7.91 20.31 -8.43
N PHE A 50 -7.10 19.50 -7.75
CA PHE A 50 -5.85 19.96 -7.14
C PHE A 50 -4.87 20.48 -8.21
N LEU A 51 -4.63 19.73 -9.29
CA LEU A 51 -3.72 20.15 -10.36
C LEU A 51 -4.20 21.42 -11.06
N TRP A 52 -5.50 21.51 -11.33
CA TRP A 52 -6.13 22.71 -11.90
C TRP A 52 -5.79 23.94 -11.05
N ARG A 53 -5.97 23.84 -9.73
CA ARG A 53 -5.66 24.92 -8.79
C ARG A 53 -4.18 25.30 -8.78
N ILE A 54 -3.27 24.33 -8.87
CA ILE A 54 -1.82 24.60 -8.95
C ILE A 54 -1.46 25.34 -10.24
N ILE A 55 -2.10 24.99 -11.36
CA ILE A 55 -1.90 25.65 -12.65
C ILE A 55 -2.45 27.08 -12.61
N GLU A 56 -3.59 27.34 -11.99
CA GLU A 56 -4.11 28.71 -11.84
C GLU A 56 -3.20 29.58 -10.97
N LEU A 57 -2.71 29.04 -9.84
CA LEU A 57 -1.88 29.77 -8.89
C LEU A 57 -0.41 29.89 -9.34
N GLN A 58 0.04 29.09 -10.32
CA GLN A 58 1.43 29.02 -10.78
C GLN A 58 2.44 28.94 -9.61
N GLY A 59 2.10 28.18 -8.57
CA GLY A 59 2.82 28.17 -7.29
C GLY A 59 2.67 26.84 -6.54
N PHE A 60 3.14 26.79 -5.29
CA PHE A 60 3.05 25.59 -4.43
C PHE A 60 3.72 24.33 -5.02
N TYR A 61 4.81 24.52 -5.77
CA TYR A 61 5.56 23.43 -6.40
C TYR A 61 6.15 22.45 -5.37
N ILE A 62 6.57 22.95 -4.20
CA ILE A 62 7.07 22.09 -3.11
C ILE A 62 5.97 21.18 -2.57
N VAL A 63 4.76 21.70 -2.38
CA VAL A 63 3.61 20.92 -1.89
C VAL A 63 3.24 19.83 -2.91
N THR A 64 3.19 20.20 -4.19
CA THR A 64 2.94 19.25 -5.29
C THR A 64 4.03 18.18 -5.39
N TYR A 65 5.29 18.57 -5.23
CA TYR A 65 6.43 17.66 -5.23
C TYR A 65 6.40 16.68 -4.05
N ALA A 66 6.10 17.17 -2.83
CA ALA A 66 5.95 16.32 -1.65
C ALA A 66 4.79 15.33 -1.81
N LEU A 67 3.66 15.77 -2.37
CA LEU A 67 2.53 14.89 -2.70
C LEU A 67 2.93 13.84 -3.75
N GLY A 68 3.71 14.22 -4.77
CA GLY A 68 4.22 13.31 -5.79
C GLY A 68 5.15 12.23 -5.23
N ILE A 69 6.13 12.61 -4.40
CA ILE A 69 7.01 11.63 -3.70
C ILE A 69 6.18 10.72 -2.80
N TYR A 70 5.19 11.28 -2.10
CA TYR A 70 4.30 10.48 -1.27
C TYR A 70 3.55 9.44 -2.09
N TYR A 71 3.02 9.79 -3.26
CA TYR A 71 2.42 8.82 -4.19
C TYR A 71 3.40 7.77 -4.70
N LEU A 72 4.63 8.17 -5.00
CA LEU A 72 5.69 7.22 -5.36
C LEU A 72 5.93 6.23 -4.22
N ASN A 73 5.97 6.70 -2.97
CA ASN A 73 6.12 5.85 -1.79
C ASN A 73 4.91 4.92 -1.57
N LEU A 74 3.69 5.41 -1.80
CA LEU A 74 2.47 4.59 -1.75
C LEU A 74 2.50 3.50 -2.82
N PHE A 75 2.94 3.85 -4.03
CA PHE A 75 3.06 2.91 -5.13
C PHE A 75 4.15 1.87 -4.87
N LEU A 76 5.28 2.30 -4.32
CA LEU A 76 6.33 1.42 -3.82
C LEU A 76 5.77 0.43 -2.78
N ALA A 77 5.10 0.93 -1.75
CA ALA A 77 4.49 0.10 -0.70
C ALA A 77 3.38 -0.83 -1.22
N PHE A 78 2.76 -0.49 -2.35
CA PHE A 78 1.81 -1.36 -3.04
C PHE A 78 2.50 -2.51 -3.80
N LEU A 79 3.69 -2.24 -4.36
CA LEU A 79 4.50 -3.22 -5.09
C LEU A 79 5.37 -4.10 -4.18
N THR A 80 5.79 -3.59 -3.01
CA THR A 80 6.57 -4.37 -2.05
C THR A 80 5.69 -5.48 -1.44
N PRO A 81 6.15 -6.73 -1.44
CA PRO A 81 5.41 -7.83 -0.82
C PRO A 81 5.26 -7.59 0.68
N LYS A 82 4.20 -8.17 1.25
CA LYS A 82 3.85 -8.01 2.67
C LYS A 82 4.78 -8.79 3.60
N ILE A 83 5.38 -9.85 3.06
CA ILE A 83 6.42 -10.69 3.66
C ILE A 83 7.64 -10.46 2.78
N ASP A 84 8.72 -9.93 3.34
CA ASP A 84 9.95 -9.70 2.59
C ASP A 84 10.62 -11.06 2.35
N PRO A 85 10.70 -11.56 1.09
CA PRO A 85 11.36 -12.82 0.81
C PRO A 85 12.85 -12.77 1.16
N ALA A 86 13.46 -11.58 1.23
CA ALA A 86 14.88 -11.46 1.58
C ALA A 86 15.18 -11.98 3.00
N LEU A 87 14.23 -11.88 3.93
CA LEU A 87 14.39 -12.40 5.29
C LEU A 87 14.20 -13.92 5.38
N ASP A 88 13.36 -14.51 4.52
CA ASP A 88 13.20 -15.98 4.44
C ASP A 88 14.43 -16.64 3.78
N PHE A 89 15.11 -15.94 2.85
CA PHE A 89 16.30 -16.46 2.16
C PHE A 89 17.63 -16.16 2.88
N GLU A 90 17.76 -15.06 3.64
CA GLU A 90 18.94 -14.87 4.52
C GLU A 90 19.06 -15.99 5.57
N SER A 91 17.94 -16.60 5.99
CA SER A 91 17.96 -17.81 6.82
C SER A 91 18.27 -19.10 6.07
N GLU A 92 18.14 -19.14 4.74
CA GLU A 92 18.55 -20.28 3.90
C GLU A 92 20.03 -20.21 3.50
N ASP A 93 20.62 -19.01 3.49
CA ASP A 93 22.04 -18.80 3.14
C ASP A 93 23.01 -19.10 4.31
N GLU A 94 22.53 -19.30 5.55
CA GLU A 94 23.39 -19.54 6.74
C GLU A 94 23.45 -21.01 7.19
N ASP A 95 22.63 -21.93 6.66
CA ASP A 95 22.55 -23.32 7.15
C ASP A 95 22.75 -24.39 6.06
N GLY A 96 24.02 -24.75 5.82
CA GLY A 96 24.46 -26.07 5.34
C GLY A 96 24.02 -26.56 3.95
N PRO A 97 24.74 -27.54 3.34
CA PRO A 97 24.40 -28.07 2.02
C PRO A 97 23.12 -28.92 2.10
N THR A 98 21.97 -28.31 1.82
CA THR A 98 20.69 -29.02 1.73
C THR A 98 20.46 -29.54 0.30
N LEU A 99 19.96 -30.78 0.22
CA LEU A 99 19.77 -31.50 -1.04
C LEU A 99 18.79 -30.77 -1.97
N PRO A 100 19.00 -30.79 -3.30
CA PRO A 100 18.17 -30.07 -4.26
C PRO A 100 16.81 -30.78 -4.42
N SER A 101 15.84 -30.46 -3.57
CA SER A 101 14.44 -30.87 -3.77
C SER A 101 13.72 -29.87 -4.69
N LYS A 102 13.96 -30.00 -6.00
CA LYS A 102 13.20 -29.32 -7.06
C LYS A 102 11.77 -29.87 -7.15
N THR A 103 10.92 -29.75 -6.12
CA THR A 103 9.48 -30.08 -6.26
C THR A 103 8.55 -29.39 -5.24
N SER A 104 8.99 -28.31 -4.59
CA SER A 104 8.07 -27.44 -3.86
C SER A 104 8.48 -25.98 -4.03
N GLU A 105 8.41 -25.48 -5.28
CA GLU A 105 8.17 -24.05 -5.45
C GLU A 105 6.77 -23.77 -4.86
N GLU A 106 6.72 -23.63 -3.54
CA GLU A 106 5.54 -23.25 -2.79
C GLU A 106 5.14 -21.88 -3.28
N PHE A 107 4.17 -21.87 -4.19
CA PHE A 107 3.65 -20.68 -4.82
C PHE A 107 2.92 -19.86 -3.75
N ARG A 108 3.65 -18.98 -3.05
CA ARG A 108 3.06 -18.05 -2.09
C ARG A 108 2.28 -16.99 -2.87
N PRO A 109 0.93 -16.97 -2.83
CA PRO A 109 0.15 -16.00 -3.58
C PRO A 109 0.57 -14.59 -3.16
N PHE A 110 0.85 -13.71 -4.13
CA PHE A 110 1.30 -12.35 -3.85
C PHE A 110 0.22 -11.58 -3.09
N MET A 111 0.36 -11.53 -1.76
CA MET A 111 -0.42 -10.66 -0.92
C MET A 111 0.23 -9.28 -0.92
N ARG A 112 -0.37 -8.35 -1.67
CA ARG A 112 -0.01 -6.93 -1.66
C ARG A 112 0.05 -6.40 -0.22
N ARG A 113 1.14 -5.69 0.13
CA ARG A 113 1.34 -5.12 1.48
C ARG A 113 0.29 -4.07 1.83
N LEU A 114 -0.12 -3.28 0.84
CA LEU A 114 -1.25 -2.36 0.96
C LEU A 114 -2.49 -2.88 0.20
N PRO A 115 -3.60 -3.19 0.91
CA PRO A 115 -4.91 -3.37 0.27
C PRO A 115 -5.28 -2.12 -0.53
N GLU A 116 -5.87 -2.29 -1.71
CA GLU A 116 -6.29 -1.21 -2.61
C GLU A 116 -7.11 -0.12 -1.88
N PHE A 117 -7.96 -0.52 -0.95
CA PHE A 117 -8.75 0.40 -0.15
C PHE A 117 -7.89 1.32 0.73
N LYS A 118 -6.84 0.79 1.36
CA LYS A 118 -5.90 1.59 2.16
C LYS A 118 -5.08 2.52 1.27
N PHE A 119 -4.70 2.08 0.07
CA PHE A 119 -4.04 2.94 -0.92
C PHE A 119 -4.92 4.14 -1.27
N TRP A 120 -6.16 3.87 -1.67
CA TRP A 120 -7.12 4.90 -2.04
C TRP A 120 -7.36 5.89 -0.90
N TYR A 121 -7.61 5.39 0.31
CA TYR A 121 -7.85 6.24 1.47
C TYR A 121 -6.65 7.14 1.79
N SER A 122 -5.44 6.57 1.76
CA SER A 122 -4.19 7.29 2.00
C SER A 122 -3.94 8.36 0.93
N ALA A 123 -4.27 8.07 -0.33
CA ALA A 123 -4.14 9.02 -1.44
C ALA A 123 -5.12 10.20 -1.31
N ILE A 124 -6.41 9.94 -1.02
CA ILE A 124 -7.41 10.97 -0.77
C ILE A 124 -6.98 11.85 0.40
N LYS A 125 -6.59 11.24 1.53
CA LYS A 125 -6.15 11.96 2.73
C LYS A 125 -4.97 12.90 2.42
N ALA A 126 -3.96 12.41 1.71
CA ALA A 126 -2.81 13.23 1.34
C ALA A 126 -3.18 14.35 0.37
N THR A 127 -4.05 14.08 -0.63
CA THR A 127 -4.57 15.12 -1.54
C THR A 127 -5.30 16.19 -0.76
N THR A 128 -6.15 15.83 0.20
CA THR A 128 -6.92 16.78 1.02
C THR A 128 -5.98 17.67 1.83
N ILE A 129 -4.96 17.09 2.46
CA ILE A 129 -3.96 17.85 3.22
C ILE A 129 -3.21 18.80 2.29
N ALA A 130 -2.71 18.31 1.15
CA ALA A 130 -2.01 19.13 0.16
C ALA A 130 -2.90 20.27 -0.35
N PHE A 131 -4.17 19.98 -0.66
CA PHE A 131 -5.15 20.98 -1.09
C PHE A 131 -5.37 22.05 -0.01
N ILE A 132 -5.52 21.66 1.26
CA ILE A 132 -5.61 22.60 2.39
C ILE A 132 -4.32 23.44 2.52
N CYS A 133 -3.14 22.85 2.34
CA CYS A 133 -1.87 23.58 2.35
C CYS A 133 -1.80 24.67 1.26
N THR A 134 -2.48 24.50 0.12
CA THR A 134 -2.52 25.54 -0.93
C THR A 134 -3.34 26.79 -0.57
N PHE A 135 -3.99 26.83 0.60
CA PHE A 135 -4.64 28.05 1.10
C PHE A 135 -3.71 28.91 1.96
N PHE A 136 -2.55 28.39 2.37
CA PHE A 136 -1.62 29.11 3.23
C PHE A 136 -0.37 29.50 2.43
N GLU A 137 -0.14 30.80 2.31
CA GLU A 137 0.99 31.36 1.54
C GLU A 137 2.37 30.93 2.06
N ILE A 138 2.48 30.50 3.33
CA ILE A 138 3.72 30.01 3.92
C ILE A 138 4.33 28.82 3.15
N PHE A 139 3.50 28.02 2.47
CA PHE A 139 3.97 26.88 1.67
C PHE A 139 4.28 27.25 0.21
N ASN A 140 4.07 28.51 -0.18
CA ASN A 140 4.35 29.01 -1.52
C ASN A 140 5.74 29.63 -1.59
N VAL A 141 6.76 28.77 -1.71
CA VAL A 141 8.16 29.22 -1.83
C VAL A 141 8.56 29.25 -3.30
N PRO A 142 9.16 30.35 -3.81
CA PRO A 142 9.66 30.42 -5.16
C PRO A 142 10.85 29.47 -5.32
N VAL A 143 10.67 28.44 -6.13
CA VAL A 143 11.69 27.43 -6.46
C VAL A 143 11.73 27.20 -7.96
N PHE A 144 12.89 26.80 -8.48
CA PHE A 144 13.02 26.45 -9.89
C PHE A 144 12.34 25.11 -10.18
N TRP A 145 11.02 25.11 -10.33
CA TRP A 145 10.21 23.90 -10.47
C TRP A 145 10.64 22.91 -11.58
N PRO A 146 11.26 23.31 -12.71
CA PRO A 146 11.71 22.33 -13.70
C PRO A 146 12.75 21.35 -13.14
N ILE A 147 13.62 21.80 -12.22
CA ILE A 147 14.60 20.91 -11.61
C ILE A 147 13.92 19.87 -10.72
N LEU A 148 12.85 20.25 -10.00
CA LEU A 148 12.08 19.34 -9.16
C LEU A 148 11.41 18.25 -10.00
N VAL A 149 10.87 18.61 -11.16
CA VAL A 149 10.29 17.65 -12.11
C VAL A 149 11.36 16.69 -12.62
N MET A 150 12.54 17.20 -13.00
CA MET A 150 13.65 16.34 -13.45
C MET A 150 14.10 15.38 -12.34
N TYR A 151 14.27 15.86 -11.10
CA TYR A 151 14.57 15.00 -9.95
C TYR A 151 13.48 13.96 -9.72
N PHE A 152 12.21 14.36 -9.80
CA PHE A 152 11.09 13.44 -9.63
C PHE A 152 11.08 12.33 -10.68
N ILE A 153 11.32 12.66 -11.95
CA ILE A 153 11.38 11.67 -13.03
C ILE A 153 12.55 10.71 -12.81
N VAL A 154 13.75 11.23 -12.54
CA VAL A 154 14.93 10.39 -12.29
C VAL A 154 14.71 9.48 -11.08
N LEU A 155 14.21 10.03 -9.96
CA LEU A 155 13.90 9.27 -8.75
C LEU A 155 12.85 8.19 -9.03
N THR A 156 11.77 8.52 -9.73
CA THR A 156 10.70 7.59 -10.09
C THR A 156 11.22 6.46 -10.97
N CYS A 157 11.98 6.78 -12.02
CA CYS A 157 12.56 5.77 -12.90
C CYS A 157 13.56 4.86 -12.17
N LEU A 158 14.43 5.42 -11.33
CA LEU A 158 15.42 4.66 -10.58
C LEU A 158 14.76 3.76 -9.52
N THR A 159 13.80 4.30 -8.75
CA THR A 159 13.06 3.53 -7.74
C THR A 159 12.28 2.40 -8.41
N MET A 160 11.52 2.69 -9.46
CA MET A 160 10.76 1.69 -10.21
C MET A 160 11.65 0.61 -10.84
N LYS A 161 12.76 1.00 -11.49
CA LYS A 161 13.72 0.06 -12.06
C LYS A 161 14.31 -0.86 -11.00
N ARG A 162 14.74 -0.30 -9.87
CA ARG A 162 15.31 -1.07 -8.75
C ARG A 162 14.28 -2.06 -8.19
N GLN A 163 13.04 -1.60 -8.01
CA GLN A 163 11.95 -2.45 -7.54
C GLN A 163 11.65 -3.58 -8.51
N ILE A 164 11.43 -3.29 -9.79
CA ILE A 164 11.14 -4.31 -10.81
C ILE A 164 12.29 -5.32 -10.92
N MET A 165 13.54 -4.87 -10.88
CA MET A 165 14.72 -5.76 -10.89
C MET A 165 14.73 -6.70 -9.67
N HIS A 166 14.38 -6.20 -8.49
CA HIS A 166 14.23 -7.02 -7.28
C HIS A 166 13.08 -8.02 -7.44
N MET A 167 11.92 -7.58 -7.92
CA MET A 167 10.76 -8.44 -8.19
C MET A 167 11.10 -9.59 -9.14
N ILE A 168 11.85 -9.30 -10.21
CA ILE A 168 12.30 -10.29 -11.19
C ILE A 168 13.33 -11.24 -10.58
N LYS A 169 14.31 -10.72 -9.82
CA LYS A 169 15.37 -11.53 -9.19
C LYS A 169 14.80 -12.53 -8.18
N TYR A 170 13.80 -12.13 -7.40
CA TYR A 170 13.19 -12.95 -6.34
C TYR A 170 11.87 -13.61 -6.77
N ARG A 171 11.57 -13.64 -8.08
CA ARG A 171 10.45 -14.37 -8.70
C ARG A 171 9.07 -14.18 -8.05
N TYR A 172 8.77 -13.02 -7.44
CA TYR A 172 7.40 -12.67 -7.09
C TYR A 172 6.83 -11.74 -8.18
N ILE A 173 5.99 -12.31 -9.03
CA ILE A 173 5.41 -11.63 -10.20
C ILE A 173 4.03 -11.11 -9.81
N PRO A 174 3.70 -9.83 -10.04
CA PRO A 174 2.40 -9.25 -9.67
C PRO A 174 1.23 -9.77 -10.53
N PHE A 175 1.53 -10.40 -11.67
CA PHE A 175 0.57 -11.04 -12.56
C PHE A 175 0.78 -12.56 -12.57
N THR A 176 -0.03 -13.25 -11.78
CA THR A 176 -0.16 -14.71 -11.87
C THR A 176 -1.08 -15.07 -13.03
N THR A 177 -0.65 -14.85 -14.27
CA THR A 177 -1.34 -15.41 -15.45
C THR A 177 -1.10 -16.90 -15.54
N GLY A 178 -1.88 -17.67 -14.77
CA GLY A 178 -1.87 -19.12 -14.80
C GLY A 178 -2.57 -19.69 -13.57
N LYS A 179 -3.80 -20.17 -13.73
CA LYS A 179 -4.49 -20.96 -12.70
C LYS A 179 -3.59 -22.14 -12.30
N PRO A 180 -3.37 -22.42 -11.01
CA PRO A 180 -2.76 -23.68 -10.59
C PRO A 180 -3.65 -24.82 -11.11
N ARG A 181 -3.18 -25.58 -12.10
CA ARG A 181 -3.82 -26.85 -12.47
C ARG A 181 -3.61 -27.78 -11.29
N MET A 182 -4.67 -28.07 -10.54
CA MET A 182 -4.68 -29.19 -9.61
C MET A 182 -4.33 -30.44 -10.42
N ARG A 183 -3.15 -31.01 -10.16
CA ARG A 183 -2.75 -32.30 -10.72
C ARG A 183 -3.62 -33.33 -10.00
N GLY A 184 -4.64 -33.83 -10.69
CA GLY A 184 -5.47 -34.92 -10.20
C GLY A 184 -4.56 -36.07 -9.78
N LYS A 185 -4.73 -36.53 -8.55
CA LYS A 185 -4.12 -37.77 -8.06
C LYS A 185 -4.70 -38.88 -8.94
N GLU A 186 -3.90 -39.47 -9.81
CA GLU A 186 -4.29 -40.69 -10.50
C GLU A 186 -4.33 -41.78 -9.43
N ASP A 187 -5.54 -42.25 -9.12
CA ASP A 187 -5.75 -43.44 -8.31
C ASP A 187 -5.13 -44.62 -9.06
N SER A 188 -3.90 -44.98 -8.72
CA SER A 188 -3.30 -46.26 -9.06
C SER A 188 -4.00 -47.35 -8.23
N GLY A 189 -5.19 -47.74 -8.70
CA GLY A 189 -5.91 -48.93 -8.25
C GLY A 189 -5.11 -50.17 -8.59
N VAL A 190 -4.24 -50.60 -7.69
CA VAL A 190 -3.66 -51.95 -7.72
C VAL A 190 -4.74 -52.91 -7.26
N VAL A 191 -5.48 -53.48 -8.22
CA VAL A 191 -6.37 -54.62 -7.97
C VAL A 191 -5.50 -55.83 -7.62
N VAL A 192 -5.57 -56.26 -6.36
CA VAL A 192 -5.02 -57.53 -5.90
C VAL A 192 -5.84 -58.65 -6.54
N GLN A 193 -5.22 -59.41 -7.45
CA GLN A 193 -5.80 -60.61 -8.02
C GLN A 193 -5.46 -61.79 -7.10
N GLY A 194 -6.49 -62.37 -6.49
CA GLY A 194 -6.44 -63.65 -5.78
C GLY A 194 -6.82 -64.80 -6.70
#